data_AF-A0A915BF12-F1
#
_entry.id   AF-A0A915BF12-F1
#
_cell.length_a   1.000
_cell.length_b   1.000
_cell.length_c   1.000
_cell.angle_alpha   90.00
_cell.angle_beta   90.00
_cell.angle_gamma   90.00
#
_symmetry.space_group_name_H-M   'P 1'
#
loop_
_entity.id
_entity.type
_entity.pdbx_description
1 polymer ?
#
loop_
_entity_poly.entity_id
_entity_poly.type
_entity_poly.pdbx_seq_one_letter_code
_entity_poly.pdbx_strand_id
1 'polypeptide(L)'
;MGEQCCKNKRGKCNIERNELRNLSSFDGCKNYDPNQQLIFPPELKVGGFSQKSFVVHHKDHHWYQPTSLAHALSLKASLPNARIIAGNSEVGIELKFRFIDVKHAINLKQIAELRGSHLDESQGAYLGMGLSLSEVQTTLKSYINELPEYKTRVFSVIVEMLHWFAGKHIRNMATIAGNIATASPISDLNPIWMAVNASVVAVSEKRGARCVPLDQKFFLAYRKTVIEDDEILTGIWIPYSNERQYFRAF
;
A
#
# COMPACT_ATOMS: atom_id res chain seq x y z
N MET A 1 -54.24 -5.70 20.85
CA MET A 1 -53.07 -6.15 21.65
C MET A 1 -53.60 -6.83 22.90
N GLY A 2 -53.13 -8.05 23.23
CA GLY A 2 -53.64 -8.82 24.38
C GLY A 2 -53.26 -8.22 25.74
N GLU A 3 -54.00 -8.60 26.78
CA GLU A 3 -53.86 -8.04 28.15
C GLU A 3 -52.47 -8.22 28.78
N GLN A 4 -51.66 -9.16 28.28
CA GLN A 4 -50.28 -9.37 28.73
C GLN A 4 -49.23 -8.52 28.00
N CYS A 5 -49.63 -7.57 27.13
CA CYS A 5 -48.69 -6.71 26.43
C CYS A 5 -47.96 -5.76 27.40
N CYS A 6 -46.62 -5.77 27.39
CA CYS A 6 -45.78 -4.90 28.21
C CYS A 6 -45.94 -3.39 27.94
N LYS A 7 -46.51 -2.99 26.79
CA LYS A 7 -46.91 -1.60 26.52
C LYS A 7 -48.20 -1.18 27.23
N ASN A 8 -49.03 -2.13 27.67
CA ASN A 8 -50.28 -1.87 28.38
C ASN A 8 -50.08 -1.73 29.90
N LYS A 9 -48.95 -2.23 30.43
CA LYS A 9 -48.57 -2.05 31.83
C LYS A 9 -47.77 -0.75 31.98
N ARG A 10 -48.45 0.39 32.17
CA ARG A 10 -47.84 1.63 32.71
C ARG A 10 -47.49 1.49 34.20
N GLY A 11 -46.89 0.37 34.57
CA GLY A 11 -46.44 0.06 35.92
C GLY A 11 -44.92 -0.08 35.89
N LYS A 12 -44.24 0.89 36.49
CA LYS A 12 -42.83 0.91 36.91
C LYS A 12 -42.02 -0.33 36.52
N CYS A 13 -41.63 -0.45 35.26
CA CYS A 13 -40.44 -1.22 34.91
C CYS A 13 -39.25 -0.31 35.20
N ASN A 14 -38.99 -0.08 36.49
CA ASN A 14 -37.82 0.62 37.02
C ASN A 14 -36.60 -0.33 36.95
N ILE A 15 -36.34 -0.92 35.78
CA ILE A 15 -34.95 -1.18 35.46
C ILE A 15 -34.48 0.18 34.98
N GLU A 16 -33.98 0.99 35.92
CA GLU A 16 -33.33 2.23 35.56
C GLU A 16 -32.31 1.90 34.47
N ARG A 17 -32.22 2.72 33.41
CA ARG A 17 -31.13 2.62 32.42
C ARG A 17 -29.74 2.57 33.08
N ASN A 18 -29.63 2.92 34.36
CA ASN A 18 -28.46 2.74 35.21
C ASN A 18 -28.07 1.27 35.44
N GLU A 19 -29.00 0.31 35.54
CA GLU A 19 -28.65 -1.10 35.76
C GLU A 19 -28.00 -1.75 34.53
N LEU A 20 -28.30 -1.27 33.32
CA LEU A 20 -27.63 -1.70 32.08
C LEU A 20 -26.19 -1.16 31.95
N ARG A 21 -25.78 -0.19 32.79
CA ARG A 21 -24.37 0.26 32.89
C ARG A 21 -23.50 -0.71 33.70
N ASN A 22 -24.10 -1.64 34.45
CA ASN A 22 -23.36 -2.58 35.31
C ASN A 22 -22.90 -3.86 34.60
N LEU A 23 -23.15 -4.02 33.28
CA LEU A 23 -22.64 -5.17 32.54
C LEU A 23 -21.12 -5.12 32.31
N SER A 24 -20.51 -3.93 32.36
CA SER A 24 -19.05 -3.74 32.32
C SER A 24 -18.68 -2.33 32.81
N SER A 25 -18.22 -2.22 34.07
CA SER A 25 -17.52 -1.02 34.56
C SER A 25 -16.03 -1.16 34.23
N PHE A 26 -15.45 -0.09 33.66
CA PHE A 26 -14.01 0.03 33.45
C PHE A 26 -13.28 0.65 34.65
N ASP A 27 -13.98 0.97 35.75
CA ASP A 27 -13.41 1.61 36.95
C ASP A 27 -12.35 0.73 37.62
N GLY A 28 -12.41 -0.59 37.42
CA GLY A 28 -11.40 -1.55 37.87
C GLY A 28 -10.30 -1.87 36.85
N CYS A 29 -10.37 -1.32 35.63
CA CYS A 29 -9.32 -1.50 34.64
C CYS A 29 -8.10 -0.65 35.01
N LYS A 30 -6.92 -1.26 34.96
CA LYS A 30 -5.67 -0.51 35.12
C LYS A 30 -5.56 0.53 34.00
N ASN A 31 -5.14 1.73 34.37
CA ASN A 31 -4.78 2.75 33.40
C ASN A 31 -3.65 2.24 32.51
N TYR A 32 -3.74 2.58 31.23
CA TYR A 32 -2.66 2.30 30.29
C TYR A 32 -1.44 3.17 30.62
N ASP A 33 -0.30 2.54 30.86
CA ASP A 33 0.99 3.20 31.08
C ASP A 33 1.89 3.03 29.84
N PRO A 34 2.09 4.10 29.04
CA PRO A 34 2.96 4.05 27.86
C PRO A 34 4.41 3.65 28.18
N ASN A 35 4.88 3.85 29.41
CA ASN A 35 6.26 3.55 29.80
C ASN A 35 6.50 2.06 30.08
N GLN A 36 5.44 1.27 30.19
CA GLN A 36 5.51 -0.19 30.40
C GLN A 36 5.41 -0.98 29.09
N GLN A 37 5.47 -0.30 27.94
CA GLN A 37 5.56 -0.98 26.67
C GLN A 37 6.86 -1.78 26.53
N LEU A 38 6.82 -2.83 25.70
CA LEU A 38 8.01 -3.59 25.35
C LEU A 38 9.06 -2.66 24.74
N ILE A 39 10.26 -2.69 25.33
CA ILE A 39 11.39 -1.95 24.78
C ILE A 39 11.75 -2.53 23.40
N PHE A 40 12.10 -1.66 22.47
CA PHE A 40 12.68 -2.13 21.21
C PHE A 40 14.07 -2.74 21.49
N PRO A 41 14.38 -3.96 20.99
CA PRO A 41 15.61 -4.67 21.30
C PRO A 41 16.88 -3.83 21.11
N PRO A 42 17.71 -3.64 22.16
CA PRO A 42 18.93 -2.84 22.09
C PRO A 42 19.93 -3.33 21.02
N GLU A 43 19.99 -4.64 20.78
CA GLU A 43 20.88 -5.26 19.81
C GLU A 43 20.61 -4.75 18.39
N LEU A 44 19.32 -4.57 18.05
CA LEU A 44 18.88 -4.03 16.76
C LEU A 44 19.07 -2.51 16.64
N LYS A 45 19.15 -1.79 17.78
CA LYS A 45 19.46 -0.34 17.79
C LYS A 45 20.95 -0.09 17.57
N VAL A 46 21.80 -0.80 18.31
CA VAL A 46 23.26 -0.58 18.32
C VAL A 46 23.92 -1.21 17.09
N GLY A 47 23.54 -2.44 16.75
CA GLY A 47 24.07 -3.15 15.58
C GLY A 47 23.51 -2.65 14.25
N GLY A 48 22.45 -1.84 14.28
CA GLY A 48 21.68 -1.43 13.12
C GLY A 48 21.01 -2.61 12.41
N PHE A 49 20.35 -2.32 11.29
CA PHE A 49 19.83 -3.35 10.41
C PHE A 49 20.94 -3.79 9.45
N SER A 50 21.21 -5.10 9.36
CA SER A 50 22.13 -5.63 8.32
C SER A 50 21.55 -5.33 6.93
N GLN A 51 22.09 -4.31 6.26
CA GLN A 51 21.76 -3.97 4.88
C GLN A 51 22.68 -4.69 3.88
N LYS A 52 22.99 -5.96 4.17
CA LYS A 52 23.72 -6.81 3.24
C LYS A 52 22.73 -7.54 2.36
N SER A 53 23.00 -7.55 1.06
CA SER A 53 22.29 -8.43 0.15
C SER A 53 22.55 -9.89 0.52
N PHE A 54 21.51 -10.71 0.52
CA PHE A 54 21.63 -12.16 0.76
C PHE A 54 20.67 -12.95 -0.12
N VAL A 55 20.92 -14.27 -0.17
CA VAL A 55 20.04 -15.23 -0.84
C VAL A 55 19.74 -16.36 0.14
N VAL A 56 18.47 -16.74 0.26
CA VAL A 56 18.05 -17.95 0.98
C VAL A 56 17.68 -19.01 -0.04
N HIS A 57 18.25 -20.20 0.14
CA HIS A 57 18.04 -21.35 -0.73
C HIS A 57 17.24 -22.41 0.01
N HIS A 58 16.22 -22.95 -0.63
CA HIS A 58 15.51 -24.12 -0.14
C HIS A 58 15.07 -24.99 -1.32
N LYS A 59 15.66 -26.18 -1.47
CA LYS A 59 15.48 -27.03 -2.66
C LYS A 59 15.78 -26.26 -3.94
N ASP A 60 14.82 -26.13 -4.85
CA ASP A 60 14.90 -25.37 -6.10
C ASP A 60 14.27 -23.96 -5.99
N HIS A 61 13.99 -23.50 -4.77
CA HIS A 61 13.47 -22.16 -4.49
C HIS A 61 14.56 -21.23 -3.97
N HIS A 62 14.58 -20.01 -4.48
CA HIS A 62 15.56 -18.98 -4.19
C HIS A 62 14.86 -17.67 -3.82
N TRP A 63 15.20 -17.15 -2.64
CA TRP A 63 14.76 -15.83 -2.17
C TRP A 63 15.93 -14.86 -2.17
N TYR A 64 15.89 -13.86 -3.04
CA TYR A 64 16.90 -12.81 -3.15
C TYR A 64 16.44 -11.58 -2.37
N GLN A 65 17.34 -11.02 -1.55
CA GLN A 65 17.12 -9.78 -0.82
C GLN A 65 18.16 -8.73 -1.23
N PRO A 66 18.07 -8.14 -2.43
CA PRO A 66 18.95 -7.04 -2.83
C PRO A 66 18.73 -5.79 -1.97
N THR A 67 19.78 -4.98 -1.84
CA THR A 67 19.77 -3.72 -1.09
C THR A 67 20.02 -2.48 -1.95
N SER A 68 20.24 -2.66 -3.25
CA SER A 68 20.33 -1.58 -4.23
C SER A 68 19.49 -1.88 -5.47
N LEU A 69 19.04 -0.82 -6.15
CA LEU A 69 18.26 -0.95 -7.37
C LEU A 69 19.09 -1.62 -8.48
N ALA A 70 20.37 -1.26 -8.60
CA ALA A 70 21.27 -1.86 -9.59
C ALA A 70 21.36 -3.39 -9.45
N HIS A 71 21.48 -3.89 -8.21
CA HIS A 71 21.52 -5.34 -7.99
C HIS A 71 20.18 -6.00 -8.31
N ALA A 72 19.06 -5.38 -7.95
CA ALA A 72 17.73 -5.90 -8.29
C ALA A 72 17.48 -5.96 -9.80
N LEU A 73 17.91 -4.94 -10.54
CA LEU A 73 17.83 -4.91 -12.00
C LEU A 73 18.68 -6.02 -12.64
N SER A 74 19.90 -6.24 -12.15
CA SER A 74 20.77 -7.32 -12.63
C SER A 74 20.17 -8.71 -12.38
N LEU A 75 19.55 -8.92 -11.21
CA LEU A 75 18.79 -10.14 -10.91
C LEU A 75 17.60 -10.30 -11.85
N LYS A 76 16.86 -9.22 -12.13
CA LYS A 76 15.70 -9.27 -13.02
C LYS A 76 16.09 -9.53 -14.48
N ALA A 77 17.21 -8.96 -14.94
CA ALA A 77 17.77 -9.22 -16.27
C ALA A 77 18.26 -10.67 -16.43
N SER A 78 18.86 -11.23 -15.38
CA SER A 78 19.36 -12.62 -15.37
C SER A 78 18.24 -13.65 -15.15
N LEU A 79 17.18 -13.27 -14.45
CA LEU A 79 16.04 -14.11 -14.08
C LEU A 79 14.74 -13.40 -14.46
N PRO A 80 14.39 -13.31 -15.77
CA PRO A 80 13.23 -12.55 -16.22
C PRO A 80 11.91 -13.10 -15.65
N ASN A 81 11.84 -14.41 -15.36
CA ASN A 81 10.67 -15.02 -14.73
C ASN A 81 10.64 -14.90 -13.20
N ALA A 82 11.65 -14.28 -12.58
CA ALA A 82 11.66 -14.07 -11.14
C ALA A 82 10.50 -13.15 -10.73
N ARG A 83 9.78 -13.57 -9.69
CA ARG A 83 8.64 -12.83 -9.15
C ARG A 83 9.16 -11.75 -8.20
N ILE A 84 8.78 -10.52 -8.48
CA ILE A 84 9.01 -9.41 -7.55
C ILE A 84 8.03 -9.54 -6.38
N ILE A 85 8.55 -9.46 -5.16
CA ILE A 85 7.76 -9.47 -3.92
C ILE A 85 8.13 -8.22 -3.11
N ALA A 86 7.12 -7.57 -2.54
CA ALA A 86 7.32 -6.50 -1.56
C ALA A 86 6.44 -6.74 -0.34
N GLY A 87 5.12 -6.51 -0.48
CA GLY A 87 4.14 -6.74 0.58
C GLY A 87 3.64 -8.17 0.72
N ASN A 88 3.82 -9.00 -0.31
CA ASN A 88 3.32 -10.37 -0.43
C ASN A 88 1.79 -10.55 -0.31
N SER A 89 1.01 -9.46 -0.29
CA SER A 89 -0.46 -9.50 -0.11
C SER A 89 -1.21 -10.11 -1.29
N GLU A 90 -0.64 -10.07 -2.50
CA GLU A 90 -1.17 -10.75 -3.69
C GLU A 90 -0.47 -12.09 -3.92
N VAL A 91 0.87 -12.09 -4.02
CA VAL A 91 1.64 -13.31 -4.31
C VAL A 91 1.38 -14.43 -3.29
N GLY A 92 1.18 -14.09 -2.02
CA GLY A 92 0.79 -15.06 -0.99
C GLY A 92 -0.56 -15.73 -1.25
N ILE A 93 -1.54 -14.99 -1.81
CA ILE A 93 -2.84 -15.54 -2.21
C ILE A 93 -2.69 -16.44 -3.45
N GLU A 94 -1.88 -16.01 -4.42
CA GLU A 94 -1.59 -16.80 -5.62
C GLU A 94 -0.92 -18.14 -5.25
N LEU A 95 0.08 -18.12 -4.36
CA LEU A 95 0.72 -19.33 -3.85
C LEU A 95 -0.26 -20.24 -3.12
N LYS A 96 -1.10 -19.68 -2.23
CA LYS A 96 -1.99 -20.46 -1.37
C LYS A 96 -3.19 -21.07 -2.10
N PHE A 97 -3.78 -20.32 -3.03
CA PHE A 97 -5.08 -20.67 -3.62
C PHE A 97 -5.03 -20.87 -5.14
N ARG A 98 -4.00 -20.38 -5.83
CA ARG A 98 -3.81 -20.61 -7.28
C ARG A 98 -2.69 -21.59 -7.58
N PHE A 99 -1.99 -22.09 -6.55
CA PHE A 99 -0.94 -23.10 -6.64
C PHE A 99 0.16 -22.75 -7.66
N ILE A 100 0.48 -21.46 -7.78
CA ILE A 100 1.63 -21.05 -8.59
C ILE A 100 2.93 -21.55 -7.91
N ASP A 101 3.96 -21.80 -8.71
CA ASP A 101 5.28 -22.19 -8.20
C ASP A 101 6.29 -21.07 -8.49
N VAL A 102 6.79 -20.42 -7.44
CA VAL A 102 7.69 -19.25 -7.54
C VAL A 102 9.11 -19.68 -7.21
N LYS A 103 9.84 -20.18 -8.20
CA LYS A 103 11.24 -20.65 -8.04
C LYS A 103 12.20 -19.54 -7.65
N HIS A 104 12.05 -18.35 -8.22
CA HIS A 104 12.89 -17.19 -7.91
C HIS A 104 12.02 -16.04 -7.44
N ALA A 105 12.25 -15.57 -6.22
CA ALA A 105 11.58 -14.43 -5.62
C ALA A 105 12.59 -13.33 -5.31
N ILE A 106 12.36 -12.10 -5.79
CA ILE A 106 13.20 -10.94 -5.52
C ILE A 106 12.43 -10.00 -4.60
N ASN A 107 12.90 -9.84 -3.36
CA ASN A 107 12.28 -8.93 -2.41
C ASN A 107 12.92 -7.54 -2.42
N LEU A 108 12.14 -6.54 -2.82
CA LEU A 108 12.63 -5.17 -3.00
C LEU A 108 12.58 -4.29 -1.73
N LYS A 109 12.09 -4.82 -0.60
CA LYS A 109 11.79 -4.03 0.61
C LYS A 109 12.98 -3.28 1.23
N GLN A 110 14.21 -3.76 1.00
CA GLN A 110 15.43 -3.15 1.56
C GLN A 110 16.12 -2.13 0.62
N ILE A 111 15.56 -1.88 -0.57
CA ILE A 111 16.14 -0.95 -1.53
C ILE A 111 15.65 0.47 -1.20
N ALA A 112 16.58 1.33 -0.76
CA ALA A 112 16.25 2.69 -0.35
C ALA A 112 15.82 3.56 -1.55
N GLU A 113 16.37 3.32 -2.74
CA GLU A 113 16.10 4.08 -3.96
C GLU A 113 14.65 3.94 -4.46
N LEU A 114 13.95 2.89 -4.03
CA LEU A 114 12.51 2.70 -4.33
C LEU A 114 11.61 3.46 -3.37
N ARG A 115 12.18 4.14 -2.37
CA ARG A 115 11.47 4.82 -1.30
C ARG A 115 11.67 6.32 -1.42
N GLY A 116 10.83 7.07 -0.70
CA GLY A 116 10.85 8.52 -0.71
C GLY A 116 9.77 9.13 -1.60
N SER A 117 9.63 10.44 -1.49
CA SER A 117 8.64 11.22 -2.21
C SER A 117 9.10 12.67 -2.27
N HIS A 118 8.68 13.38 -3.31
CA HIS A 118 8.91 14.82 -3.43
C HIS A 118 7.82 15.47 -4.27
N LEU A 119 7.72 16.79 -4.18
CA LEU A 119 6.89 17.59 -5.04
C LEU A 119 7.77 18.18 -6.15
N ASP A 120 7.28 18.11 -7.37
CA ASP A 120 7.81 18.85 -8.51
C ASP A 120 6.83 19.97 -8.88
N GLU A 121 7.33 21.12 -9.30
CA GLU A 121 6.49 22.27 -9.61
C GLU A 121 5.58 22.02 -10.82
N SER A 122 6.03 21.22 -11.78
CA SER A 122 5.39 21.01 -13.07
C SER A 122 4.69 19.64 -13.20
N GLN A 123 5.25 18.59 -12.60
CA GLN A 123 4.80 17.22 -12.78
C GLN A 123 3.84 16.74 -11.68
N GLY A 124 3.79 17.43 -10.54
CA GLY A 124 2.99 17.02 -9.40
C GLY A 124 3.80 16.30 -8.32
N ALA A 125 3.20 15.30 -7.69
CA ALA A 125 3.83 14.53 -6.62
C ALA A 125 4.51 13.27 -7.20
N TYR A 126 5.78 13.08 -6.87
CA TYR A 126 6.49 11.82 -7.06
C TYR A 126 6.38 10.96 -5.80
N LEU A 127 5.98 9.70 -5.96
CA LEU A 127 6.00 8.71 -4.90
C LEU A 127 6.83 7.49 -5.32
N GLY A 128 7.76 7.08 -4.46
CA GLY A 128 8.53 5.85 -4.65
C GLY A 128 7.64 4.61 -4.58
N MET A 129 7.87 3.67 -5.49
CA MET A 129 7.06 2.45 -5.63
C MET A 129 7.27 1.40 -4.53
N GLY A 130 8.30 1.58 -3.70
CA GLY A 130 8.56 0.81 -2.48
C GLY A 130 7.80 1.32 -1.25
N LEU A 131 7.02 2.40 -1.37
CA LEU A 131 6.14 2.87 -0.30
C LEU A 131 4.92 1.94 -0.15
N SER A 132 4.55 1.66 1.10
CA SER A 132 3.28 1.03 1.44
C SER A 132 2.11 1.99 1.22
N LEU A 133 0.89 1.46 1.04
CA LEU A 133 -0.30 2.29 0.88
C LEU A 133 -0.57 3.18 2.11
N SER A 134 -0.19 2.74 3.32
CA SER A 134 -0.27 3.58 4.53
C SER A 134 0.72 4.74 4.53
N GLU A 135 1.94 4.52 4.03
CA GLU A 135 2.94 5.58 3.88
C GLU A 135 2.47 6.60 2.85
N VAL A 136 1.95 6.13 1.71
CA VAL A 136 1.35 6.97 0.66
C VAL A 136 0.23 7.84 1.19
N GLN A 137 -0.69 7.25 1.98
CA GLN A 137 -1.77 8.00 2.59
C GLN A 137 -1.24 9.12 3.51
N THR A 138 -0.21 8.82 4.30
CA THR A 138 0.43 9.80 5.19
C THR A 138 1.12 10.92 4.40
N THR A 139 1.90 10.55 3.37
CA THR A 139 2.61 11.50 2.50
C THR A 139 1.64 12.44 1.78
N LEU A 140 0.59 11.90 1.15
CA LEU A 140 -0.39 12.72 0.44
C LEU A 140 -1.14 13.65 1.39
N LYS A 141 -1.44 13.23 2.62
CA LYS A 141 -2.01 14.11 3.65
C LYS A 141 -1.08 15.28 4.00
N SER A 142 0.23 15.04 4.08
CA SER A 142 1.20 16.13 4.28
C SER A 142 1.12 17.12 3.13
N TYR A 143 1.19 16.65 1.89
CA TYR A 143 1.12 17.50 0.69
C TYR A 143 -0.21 18.25 0.57
N ILE A 144 -1.34 17.65 0.98
CA ILE A 144 -2.65 18.31 1.04
C ILE A 144 -2.63 19.50 2.00
N ASN A 145 -1.92 19.39 3.13
CA ASN A 145 -1.83 20.48 4.11
C ASN A 145 -0.88 21.60 3.68
N GLU A 146 0.11 21.29 2.83
CA GLU A 146 1.15 22.24 2.39
C GLU A 146 0.74 23.03 1.13
N LEU A 147 -0.10 22.45 0.27
CA LEU A 147 -0.45 23.00 -1.04
C LEU A 147 -1.87 23.59 -1.08
N PRO A 148 -2.15 24.53 -2.01
CA PRO A 148 -3.49 25.04 -2.24
C PRO A 148 -4.47 23.92 -2.62
N GLU A 149 -5.70 23.99 -2.10
CA GLU A 149 -6.76 23.00 -2.31
C GLU A 149 -6.93 22.62 -3.79
N TYR A 150 -6.88 23.60 -4.70
CA TYR A 150 -7.09 23.34 -6.12
C TYR A 150 -6.01 22.42 -6.73
N LYS A 151 -4.78 22.37 -6.19
CA LYS A 151 -3.71 21.48 -6.68
C LYS A 151 -3.84 20.05 -6.15
N THR A 152 -4.57 19.86 -5.06
CA THR A 152 -4.54 18.63 -4.26
C THR A 152 -5.82 17.82 -4.33
N ARG A 153 -6.80 18.22 -5.17
CA ARG A 153 -8.09 17.51 -5.29
C ARG A 153 -7.91 16.04 -5.66
N VAL A 154 -6.96 15.73 -6.54
CA VAL A 154 -6.58 14.34 -6.87
C VAL A 154 -6.03 13.61 -5.64
N PHE A 155 -5.11 14.23 -4.91
CA PHE A 155 -4.50 13.64 -3.71
C PHE A 155 -5.55 13.33 -2.65
N SER A 156 -6.48 14.26 -2.42
CA SER A 156 -7.59 14.11 -1.47
C SER A 156 -8.48 12.91 -1.81
N VAL A 157 -8.82 12.71 -3.09
CA VAL A 157 -9.62 11.56 -3.52
C VAL A 157 -8.87 10.23 -3.35
N ILE A 158 -7.56 10.20 -3.63
CA ILE A 158 -6.75 9.00 -3.37
C ILE A 158 -6.73 8.68 -1.87
N VAL A 159 -6.56 9.69 -1.01
CA VAL A 159 -6.59 9.52 0.44
C VAL A 159 -7.95 9.02 0.93
N GLU A 160 -9.04 9.50 0.34
CA GLU A 160 -10.41 9.06 0.63
C GLU A 160 -10.59 7.59 0.23
N MET A 161 -10.18 7.18 -0.98
CA MET A 161 -10.30 5.76 -1.38
C MET A 161 -9.43 4.83 -0.53
N LEU A 162 -8.24 5.28 -0.11
CA LEU A 162 -7.40 4.51 0.81
C LEU A 162 -8.04 4.30 2.20
N HIS A 163 -9.02 5.12 2.60
CA HIS A 163 -9.78 4.90 3.83
C HIS A 163 -10.57 3.59 3.77
N TRP A 164 -11.22 3.33 2.63
CA TRP A 164 -12.04 2.15 2.38
C TRP A 164 -11.23 0.95 1.87
N PHE A 165 -9.99 1.19 1.41
CA PHE A 165 -9.11 0.14 0.91
C PHE A 165 -8.61 -0.79 2.02
N ALA A 166 -9.18 -2.00 2.11
CA ALA A 166 -8.75 -3.08 2.99
C ALA A 166 -8.55 -2.68 4.47
N GLY A 167 -7.96 -3.58 5.28
CA GLY A 167 -7.56 -3.29 6.65
C GLY A 167 -6.18 -2.61 6.74
N LYS A 168 -5.90 -1.93 7.87
CA LYS A 168 -4.60 -1.28 8.13
C LYS A 168 -3.39 -2.22 7.96
N HIS A 169 -3.52 -3.49 8.34
CA HIS A 169 -2.47 -4.50 8.18
C HIS A 169 -2.09 -4.73 6.72
N ILE A 170 -3.08 -4.79 5.84
CA ILE A 170 -2.86 -4.92 4.39
C ILE A 170 -2.22 -3.64 3.86
N ARG A 171 -2.74 -2.46 4.22
CA ARG A 171 -2.18 -1.18 3.75
C ARG A 171 -0.75 -0.91 4.20
N ASN A 172 -0.36 -1.42 5.37
CA ASN A 172 1.03 -1.32 5.87
C ASN A 172 2.02 -2.20 5.10
N MET A 173 1.54 -3.20 4.36
CA MET A 173 2.39 -4.17 3.65
C MET A 173 2.29 -4.01 2.12
N ALA A 174 1.08 -3.85 1.58
CA ALA A 174 0.83 -3.64 0.16
C ALA A 174 1.49 -2.35 -0.32
N THR A 175 2.12 -2.39 -1.49
CA THR A 175 2.78 -1.25 -2.13
C THR A 175 2.00 -0.76 -3.34
N ILE A 176 2.21 0.49 -3.76
CA ILE A 176 1.60 1.03 -4.99
C ILE A 176 2.02 0.19 -6.21
N ALA A 177 3.31 -0.14 -6.34
CA ALA A 177 3.78 -0.98 -7.46
C ALA A 177 3.11 -2.34 -7.47
N GLY A 178 2.92 -2.96 -6.30
CA GLY A 178 2.20 -4.22 -6.21
C GLY A 178 0.76 -4.10 -6.70
N ASN A 179 0.05 -3.03 -6.31
CA ASN A 179 -1.32 -2.77 -6.76
C ASN A 179 -1.41 -2.57 -8.29
N ILE A 180 -0.52 -1.75 -8.87
CA ILE A 180 -0.50 -1.47 -10.31
C ILE A 180 -0.09 -2.72 -11.10
N ALA A 181 1.03 -3.35 -10.74
CA ALA A 181 1.57 -4.51 -11.46
C ALA A 181 0.67 -5.76 -11.36
N THR A 182 -0.13 -5.88 -10.29
CA THR A 182 -1.14 -6.95 -10.19
C THR A 182 -2.20 -6.81 -11.29
N ALA A 183 -2.49 -5.59 -11.74
CA ALA A 183 -3.46 -5.31 -12.80
C ALA A 183 -4.81 -6.02 -12.58
N SER A 184 -5.30 -5.99 -11.33
CA SER A 184 -6.61 -6.54 -10.98
C SER A 184 -7.70 -5.74 -11.69
N PRO A 185 -8.67 -6.37 -12.37
CA PRO A 185 -9.80 -5.68 -12.99
C PRO A 185 -10.70 -4.93 -12.00
N ILE A 186 -10.61 -5.29 -10.71
CA ILE A 186 -11.36 -4.69 -9.62
C ILE A 186 -10.45 -3.89 -8.66
N SER A 187 -9.30 -3.40 -9.15
CA SER A 187 -8.45 -2.51 -8.36
C SER A 187 -9.16 -1.18 -8.16
N ASP A 188 -9.28 -0.73 -6.91
CA ASP A 188 -9.88 0.59 -6.60
C ASP A 188 -9.01 1.76 -7.09
N LEU A 189 -7.68 1.57 -7.13
CA LEU A 189 -6.73 2.66 -7.43
C LEU A 189 -6.38 2.76 -8.92
N ASN A 190 -6.40 1.67 -9.68
CA ASN A 190 -6.03 1.70 -11.09
C ASN A 190 -6.93 2.63 -11.94
N PRO A 191 -8.27 2.64 -11.78
CA PRO A 191 -9.13 3.61 -12.46
C PRO A 191 -8.77 5.07 -12.14
N ILE A 192 -8.38 5.35 -10.88
CA ILE A 192 -7.95 6.69 -10.48
C ILE A 192 -6.69 7.09 -11.22
N TRP A 193 -5.68 6.22 -11.22
CA TRP A 193 -4.41 6.52 -11.90
C TRP A 193 -4.60 6.79 -13.39
N MET A 194 -5.48 6.01 -14.03
CA MET A 194 -5.81 6.23 -15.44
C MET A 194 -6.53 7.55 -15.66
N ALA A 195 -7.55 7.84 -14.85
CA ALA A 195 -8.37 9.02 -15.03
C ALA A 195 -7.60 10.33 -14.81
N VAL A 196 -6.53 10.31 -14.01
CA VAL A 196 -5.66 11.46 -13.78
C VAL A 196 -4.44 11.50 -14.71
N ASN A 197 -4.30 10.55 -15.65
CA ASN A 197 -3.12 10.40 -16.50
C ASN A 197 -1.81 10.36 -15.70
N ALA A 198 -1.80 9.64 -14.57
CA ALA A 198 -0.57 9.42 -13.81
C ALA A 198 0.46 8.66 -14.68
N SER A 199 1.74 8.79 -14.36
CA SER A 199 2.80 8.10 -15.09
C SER A 199 3.69 7.31 -14.14
N VAL A 200 4.03 6.08 -14.50
CA VAL A 200 5.00 5.27 -13.73
C VAL A 200 6.38 5.35 -14.35
N VAL A 201 7.40 5.31 -13.51
CA VAL A 201 8.79 5.16 -13.94
C VAL A 201 9.15 3.68 -13.88
N ALA A 202 9.49 3.11 -15.04
CA ALA A 202 9.97 1.75 -15.18
C ALA A 202 11.46 1.79 -15.55
N VAL A 203 12.27 0.95 -14.91
CA VAL A 203 13.72 0.91 -15.14
C VAL A 203 14.13 -0.51 -15.50
N SER A 204 14.95 -0.64 -16.54
CA SER A 204 15.65 -1.87 -16.94
C SER A 204 17.15 -1.64 -16.87
N GLU A 205 17.91 -2.69 -16.57
CA GLU A 205 19.38 -2.67 -16.61
C GLU A 205 19.89 -2.26 -18.01
N LYS A 206 19.29 -2.81 -19.07
CA LYS A 206 19.78 -2.65 -20.45
C LYS A 206 19.21 -1.40 -21.13
N ARG A 207 17.96 -1.06 -20.85
CA ARG A 207 17.21 -0.01 -21.56
C ARG A 207 17.14 1.31 -20.79
N GLY A 208 17.60 1.33 -19.54
CA GLY A 208 17.54 2.49 -18.67
C GLY A 208 16.12 2.76 -18.17
N ALA A 209 15.86 4.02 -17.82
CA ALA A 209 14.58 4.47 -17.29
C ALA A 209 13.65 4.97 -18.40
N ARG A 210 12.36 4.66 -18.29
CA ARG A 210 11.30 5.27 -19.10
C ARG A 210 10.10 5.63 -18.24
N CYS A 211 9.41 6.70 -18.62
CA CYS A 211 8.11 7.04 -18.08
C CYS A 211 7.02 6.41 -18.94
N VAL A 212 6.07 5.75 -18.29
CA VAL A 212 4.94 5.07 -18.94
C VAL A 212 3.64 5.67 -18.40
N PRO A 213 2.85 6.35 -19.24
CA PRO A 213 1.52 6.82 -18.85
C PRO A 213 0.63 5.64 -18.46
N LEU A 214 -0.11 5.80 -17.38
CA LEU A 214 -1.21 4.90 -17.02
C LEU A 214 -2.42 5.33 -17.83
N ASP A 215 -2.57 4.82 -19.05
CA ASP A 215 -3.72 5.07 -19.94
C ASP A 215 -4.38 3.75 -20.36
N GLN A 216 -5.32 3.79 -21.32
CA GLN A 216 -5.98 2.58 -21.82
C GLN A 216 -5.03 1.53 -22.44
N LYS A 217 -3.79 1.91 -22.78
CA LYS A 217 -2.78 1.00 -23.35
C LYS A 217 -1.86 0.39 -22.29
N PHE A 218 -1.91 0.88 -21.05
CA PHE A 218 -1.07 0.34 -19.98
C PHE A 218 -1.48 -1.08 -19.57
N PHE A 219 -2.79 -1.31 -19.42
CA PHE A 219 -3.36 -2.61 -19.05
C PHE A 219 -3.78 -3.37 -20.32
N LEU A 220 -2.90 -4.26 -20.79
CA LEU A 220 -3.04 -4.93 -22.09
C LEU A 220 -4.14 -6.01 -22.11
N ALA A 221 -4.33 -6.70 -20.99
CA ALA A 221 -5.32 -7.75 -20.83
C ALA A 221 -5.55 -8.05 -19.34
N TYR A 222 -6.39 -9.05 -19.04
CA TYR A 222 -6.59 -9.55 -17.68
C TYR A 222 -5.24 -9.85 -17.00
N ARG A 223 -4.91 -9.09 -15.95
CA ARG A 223 -3.65 -9.19 -15.18
C ARG A 223 -2.38 -9.07 -16.03
N LYS A 224 -2.41 -8.33 -17.14
CA LYS A 224 -1.24 -8.04 -17.98
C LYS A 224 -1.04 -6.55 -18.13
N THR A 225 0.21 -6.11 -18.02
CA THR A 225 0.61 -4.70 -18.20
C THR A 225 1.64 -4.58 -19.32
N VAL A 226 1.92 -3.36 -19.76
CA VAL A 226 2.99 -3.02 -20.71
C VAL A 226 4.40 -2.98 -20.07
N ILE A 227 4.51 -3.31 -18.78
CA ILE A 227 5.80 -3.42 -18.10
C ILE A 227 6.46 -4.72 -18.52
N GLU A 228 7.70 -4.61 -18.99
CA GLU A 228 8.46 -5.73 -19.54
C GLU A 228 9.10 -6.59 -18.44
N ASP A 229 9.44 -7.83 -18.78
CA ASP A 229 9.91 -8.82 -17.80
C ASP A 229 11.26 -8.47 -17.14
N ASP A 230 12.05 -7.59 -17.73
CA ASP A 230 13.32 -7.08 -17.19
C ASP A 230 13.19 -5.73 -16.46
N GLU A 231 11.97 -5.19 -16.34
CA GLU A 231 11.70 -3.88 -15.72
C GLU A 231 11.27 -3.96 -14.26
N ILE A 232 11.65 -2.93 -13.50
CA ILE A 232 11.19 -2.68 -12.14
C ILE A 232 10.53 -1.30 -12.10
N LEU A 233 9.32 -1.23 -11.52
CA LEU A 233 8.64 0.04 -11.24
C LEU A 233 9.32 0.75 -10.06
N THR A 234 9.82 1.97 -10.28
CA THR A 234 10.58 2.73 -9.27
C THR A 234 9.81 3.90 -8.68
N GLY A 235 8.91 4.51 -9.45
CA GLY A 235 8.12 5.65 -8.99
C GLY A 235 6.82 5.86 -9.75
N ILE A 236 5.94 6.68 -9.20
CA ILE A 236 4.74 7.21 -9.86
C ILE A 236 4.71 8.73 -9.72
N TRP A 237 4.36 9.39 -10.83
CA TRP A 237 4.02 10.80 -10.89
C TRP A 237 2.49 10.94 -10.86
N ILE A 238 2.00 11.69 -9.88
CA ILE A 238 0.59 12.03 -9.73
C ILE A 238 0.46 13.54 -10.01
N PRO A 239 -0.23 13.94 -11.09
CA PRO A 239 -0.29 15.35 -11.47
C PRO A 239 -1.12 16.17 -10.48
N TYR A 240 -0.85 17.46 -10.41
CA TYR A 240 -1.74 18.41 -9.75
C TYR A 240 -3.05 18.53 -10.51
N SER A 241 -4.11 18.86 -9.79
CA SER A 241 -5.31 19.39 -10.41
C SER A 241 -5.17 20.88 -10.74
N ASN A 242 -5.77 21.30 -11.87
CA ASN A 242 -5.89 22.72 -12.22
C ASN A 242 -7.04 23.40 -11.44
N GLU A 243 -7.08 24.73 -11.42
CA GLU A 243 -8.09 25.51 -10.69
C GLU A 243 -9.55 25.09 -10.98
N ARG A 244 -9.85 24.78 -12.24
CA ARG A 244 -11.19 24.36 -12.70
C ARG A 244 -11.32 22.86 -12.93
N GLN A 245 -10.31 22.08 -12.52
CA GLN A 245 -10.34 20.64 -12.60
C GLN A 245 -10.83 20.07 -11.27
N TYR A 246 -11.86 19.24 -11.34
CA TYR A 246 -12.40 18.52 -10.20
C TYR A 246 -12.24 17.03 -10.46
N PHE A 247 -12.03 16.27 -9.40
CA PHE A 247 -11.83 14.83 -9.48
C PHE A 247 -12.66 14.15 -8.39
N ARG A 248 -13.22 12.99 -8.71
CA ARG A 248 -14.01 12.18 -7.77
C ARG A 248 -13.88 10.71 -8.15
N ALA A 249 -13.76 9.86 -7.15
CA ALA A 249 -13.81 8.41 -7.29
C ALA A 249 -15.04 7.88 -6.53
N PHE A 250 -15.52 6.71 -6.92
CA PHE A 250 -16.71 6.05 -6.40
C PHE A 250 -16.43 4.58 -6.15
#